data_AF-A0AA95FIK7-F1
#
_entry.id   AF-A0AA95FIK7-F1
#
_cell.length_a   1.000
_cell.length_b   1.000
_cell.length_c   1.000
_cell.angle_alpha   90.00
_cell.angle_beta   90.00
_cell.angle_gamma   90.00
#
_symmetry.space_group_name_H-M   'P 1'
#
loop_
_entity.id
_entity.type
_entity.pdbx_description
1 polymer ?
#
loop_
_entity_poly.entity_id
_entity_poly.type
_entity_poly.pdbx_seq_one_letter_code
_entity_poly.pdbx_strand_id
1 'polypeptide(L)'
;MKKRIIFLSTLIVLFSCKDKTEKTEHHLTNSKKENHLNSKITEPKPVITEKKNDTFEILIPKEYRDQGEENEVNGLTKNWLDLYKKGGKYYLGKADYNIVRGFSECSGDSTKIINSKNNSILLMNSPQLTLGEIETVTIGKKKIWPKEKLKFHFANKEYTLRAEGQVLSSEKVYTDNGEEIFQNVKNYKLYISSNNSPEQLFLEEESFNDTFVELFFIGDIDKDGKPDFIFGANRDYEEERVILYLSSKAAKGKLIKKVSEADIQFDC
;
A
#
# COMPACT_ATOMS: atom_id res chain seq x y z
N MET A 1 45.11 -27.90 39.21
CA MET A 1 45.00 -26.42 39.36
C MET A 1 43.63 -25.99 38.81
N LYS A 2 42.68 -25.64 39.69
CA LYS A 2 41.34 -25.16 39.34
C LYS A 2 41.28 -23.67 39.68
N LYS A 3 41.06 -22.80 38.70
CA LYS A 3 40.76 -21.37 38.93
C LYS A 3 39.26 -21.13 38.75
N ARG A 4 38.63 -20.64 39.81
CA ARG A 4 37.22 -20.27 39.90
C ARG A 4 37.04 -18.89 39.26
N ILE A 5 36.01 -18.73 38.44
CA ILE A 5 35.55 -17.44 37.92
C ILE A 5 34.32 -17.04 38.74
N ILE A 6 34.39 -15.87 39.39
CA ILE A 6 33.31 -15.28 40.19
C ILE A 6 32.60 -14.26 39.31
N PHE A 7 31.31 -14.47 39.06
CA PHE A 7 30.40 -13.47 38.48
C PHE A 7 29.88 -12.58 39.60
N LEU A 8 30.03 -11.26 39.45
CA LEU A 8 29.45 -10.25 40.35
C LEU A 8 28.45 -9.42 39.55
N SER A 9 27.15 -9.70 39.69
CA SER A 9 26.08 -8.89 39.14
C SER A 9 25.64 -7.85 40.17
N THR A 10 25.81 -6.57 39.87
CA THR A 10 25.27 -5.48 40.68
C THR A 10 23.93 -5.01 40.12
N LEU A 11 22.93 -5.16 40.99
CA LEU A 11 21.53 -4.77 40.85
C LEU A 11 21.40 -3.27 41.20
N ILE A 12 20.77 -2.46 40.34
CA ILE A 12 20.39 -1.08 40.68
C ILE A 12 18.87 -1.02 40.83
N VAL A 13 18.46 -0.71 42.05
CA VAL A 13 17.06 -0.48 42.48
C VAL A 13 16.75 1.00 42.31
N LEU A 14 15.62 1.32 41.66
CA LEU A 14 15.00 2.65 41.73
C LEU A 14 13.70 2.53 42.53
N PHE A 15 13.65 3.28 43.64
CA PHE A 15 12.48 3.47 44.50
C PHE A 15 11.73 4.75 44.14
N SER A 16 10.44 4.77 44.51
CA SER A 16 9.60 5.94 44.87
C SER A 16 8.75 6.54 43.74
N CYS A 17 7.45 6.86 43.90
CA CYS A 17 6.61 6.97 45.10
C CYS A 17 5.11 6.75 44.76
N LYS A 18 4.36 6.38 45.80
CA LYS A 18 2.96 5.92 45.84
C LYS A 18 1.91 7.02 45.61
N ASP A 19 0.79 6.56 45.07
CA ASP A 19 -0.55 7.16 45.08
C ASP A 19 -1.04 7.59 46.48
N LYS A 20 -1.87 8.63 46.50
CA LYS A 20 -2.82 8.88 47.60
C LYS A 20 -4.23 9.09 47.05
N THR A 21 -5.13 8.40 47.73
CA THR A 21 -6.53 8.11 47.46
C THR A 21 -7.49 9.26 47.77
N GLU A 22 -8.65 9.16 47.13
CA GLU A 22 -9.91 9.91 47.22
C GLU A 22 -10.37 10.33 48.63
N LYS A 23 -11.19 11.40 48.67
CA LYS A 23 -12.46 11.40 49.41
C LYS A 23 -13.54 12.21 48.68
N THR A 24 -14.64 11.53 48.41
CA THR A 24 -15.95 12.06 48.00
C THR A 24 -16.79 12.39 49.23
N GLU A 25 -17.53 13.50 49.23
CA GLU A 25 -18.72 13.65 50.09
C GLU A 25 -19.77 14.57 49.43
N HIS A 26 -20.98 14.03 49.27
CA HIS A 26 -22.20 14.71 48.86
C HIS A 26 -22.96 15.20 50.11
N HIS A 27 -23.54 16.40 50.10
CA HIS A 27 -24.92 16.61 50.57
C HIS A 27 -25.53 17.93 50.05
N LEU A 28 -26.82 17.86 49.73
CA LEU A 28 -27.69 18.85 49.09
C LEU A 28 -28.42 19.80 50.08
N THR A 29 -29.10 20.78 49.47
CA THR A 29 -30.22 21.67 49.91
C THR A 29 -29.81 23.04 50.51
N ASN A 30 -30.43 24.19 50.21
CA ASN A 30 -31.80 24.47 49.75
C ASN A 30 -31.97 25.89 49.11
N SER A 31 -32.76 25.96 48.04
CA SER A 31 -33.69 27.01 47.53
C SER A 31 -33.52 28.52 47.88
N LYS A 32 -33.50 29.38 46.83
CA LYS A 32 -34.47 30.50 46.63
C LYS A 32 -34.55 30.99 45.16
N LYS A 33 -35.80 31.14 44.69
CA LYS A 33 -36.33 31.75 43.43
C LYS A 33 -35.82 33.20 43.21
N GLU A 34 -35.88 33.87 42.07
CA GLU A 34 -36.50 33.74 40.73
C GLU A 34 -35.81 34.81 39.84
N ASN A 35 -35.60 34.58 38.55
CA ASN A 35 -36.09 35.48 37.49
C ASN A 35 -35.68 35.02 36.08
N HIS A 36 -36.70 35.00 35.23
CA HIS A 36 -36.74 34.69 33.81
C HIS A 36 -35.75 35.54 32.98
N LEU A 37 -34.95 34.87 32.14
CA LEU A 37 -34.72 35.35 30.77
C LEU A 37 -34.56 34.14 29.84
N ASN A 38 -35.48 34.07 28.88
CA ASN A 38 -35.65 32.98 27.93
C ASN A 38 -34.55 33.07 26.86
N SER A 39 -33.45 32.34 27.03
CA SER A 39 -32.46 32.09 25.97
C SER A 39 -32.59 30.64 25.54
N LYS A 40 -33.16 30.45 24.35
CA LYS A 40 -33.32 29.15 23.70
C LYS A 40 -31.94 28.69 23.23
N ILE A 41 -31.16 28.08 24.12
CA ILE A 41 -29.92 27.40 23.78
C ILE A 41 -30.32 26.18 22.95
N THR A 42 -30.12 26.30 21.64
CA THR A 42 -30.25 25.15 20.73
C THR A 42 -28.97 24.35 20.89
N GLU A 43 -29.08 23.18 21.52
CA GLU A 43 -27.98 22.22 21.60
C GLU A 43 -27.48 21.91 20.18
N PRO A 44 -26.17 22.06 19.89
CA PRO A 44 -25.63 21.64 18.61
C PRO A 44 -25.74 20.11 18.55
N LYS A 45 -26.61 19.66 17.65
CA LYS A 45 -26.75 18.26 17.24
C LYS A 45 -25.36 17.73 16.88
N PRO A 46 -24.92 16.59 17.41
CA PRO A 46 -23.60 16.06 17.10
C PRO A 46 -23.54 15.79 15.59
N VAL A 47 -22.64 16.48 14.91
CA VAL A 47 -22.25 16.14 13.54
C VAL A 47 -21.57 14.79 13.65
N ILE A 48 -22.31 13.74 13.32
CA ILE A 48 -21.74 12.43 13.06
C ILE A 48 -20.97 12.60 11.76
N THR A 49 -19.68 12.92 11.86
CA THR A 49 -18.75 12.76 10.74
C THR A 49 -18.72 11.28 10.45
N GLU A 50 -19.39 10.86 9.39
CA GLU A 50 -19.21 9.52 8.82
C GLU A 50 -17.71 9.32 8.62
N LYS A 51 -17.13 8.42 9.40
CA LYS A 51 -15.75 7.97 9.23
C LYS A 51 -15.70 7.35 7.84
N LYS A 52 -15.23 8.12 6.85
CA LYS A 52 -14.96 7.63 5.51
C LYS A 52 -14.04 6.43 5.68
N ASN A 53 -14.50 5.25 5.28
CA ASN A 53 -13.71 4.03 5.42
C ASN A 53 -12.48 4.20 4.50
N ASP A 54 -11.31 4.38 5.12
CA ASP A 54 -10.09 4.81 4.42
C ASP A 54 -9.20 3.62 4.03
N THR A 55 -9.80 2.43 3.96
CA THR A 55 -9.14 1.18 3.62
C THR A 55 -9.12 1.03 2.10
N PHE A 56 -7.92 0.94 1.54
CA PHE A 56 -7.71 0.54 0.16
C PHE A 56 -7.49 -0.96 0.17
N GLU A 57 -8.53 -1.74 -0.10
CA GLU A 57 -8.35 -3.15 -0.46
C GLU A 57 -8.15 -3.21 -1.98
N ILE A 58 -7.24 -4.07 -2.42
CA ILE A 58 -6.93 -4.22 -3.85
C ILE A 58 -6.99 -5.69 -4.26
N LEU A 59 -7.32 -5.93 -5.52
CA LEU A 59 -7.28 -7.26 -6.15
C LEU A 59 -6.62 -7.13 -7.51
N ILE A 60 -5.85 -8.14 -7.87
CA ILE A 60 -5.23 -8.28 -9.18
C ILE A 60 -6.25 -9.03 -10.07
N PRO A 61 -6.62 -8.54 -11.25
CA PRO A 61 -7.62 -9.18 -12.11
C PRO A 61 -7.06 -10.46 -12.77
N LYS A 62 -6.86 -11.51 -11.97
CA LYS A 62 -6.13 -12.74 -12.28
C LYS A 62 -6.82 -13.96 -11.64
N GLU A 63 -6.14 -15.09 -11.72
CA GLU A 63 -6.56 -16.37 -11.16
C GLU A 63 -6.09 -16.51 -9.71
N TYR A 64 -7.01 -16.92 -8.82
CA TYR A 64 -6.77 -17.17 -7.41
C TYR A 64 -7.13 -18.62 -7.08
N ARG A 65 -6.38 -19.28 -6.19
CA ARG A 65 -6.77 -20.58 -5.63
C ARG A 65 -8.10 -20.45 -4.87
N ASP A 66 -9.07 -21.32 -5.15
CA ASP A 66 -10.39 -21.29 -4.52
C ASP A 66 -10.33 -21.87 -3.11
N GLN A 67 -9.97 -21.04 -2.15
CA GLN A 67 -9.97 -21.32 -0.71
C GLN A 67 -11.39 -21.29 -0.10
N GLY A 68 -12.44 -21.49 -0.91
CA GLY A 68 -13.83 -21.52 -0.45
C GLY A 68 -14.34 -20.14 -0.03
N GLU A 69 -14.83 -20.03 1.21
CA GLU A 69 -15.44 -18.79 1.76
C GLU A 69 -14.39 -17.72 2.08
N GLU A 70 -13.17 -18.11 2.44
CA GLU A 70 -12.08 -17.19 2.82
C GLU A 70 -11.38 -16.56 1.61
N ASN A 71 -11.67 -17.03 0.41
CA ASN A 71 -11.08 -16.51 -0.81
C ASN A 71 -11.39 -15.01 -0.99
N GLU A 72 -10.35 -14.19 -1.14
CA GLU A 72 -10.41 -12.73 -1.25
C GLU A 72 -11.26 -12.21 -2.42
N VAL A 73 -11.39 -12.99 -3.51
CA VAL A 73 -12.27 -12.67 -4.65
C VAL A 73 -13.73 -12.57 -4.22
N ASN A 74 -14.13 -13.24 -3.12
CA ASN A 74 -15.49 -13.15 -2.58
C ASN A 74 -15.83 -11.72 -2.09
N GLY A 75 -14.82 -10.89 -1.76
CA GLY A 75 -15.01 -9.48 -1.39
C GLY A 75 -15.26 -8.55 -2.58
N LEU A 76 -15.02 -9.01 -3.81
CA LEU A 76 -15.17 -8.21 -5.02
C LEU A 76 -16.66 -7.95 -5.33
N THR A 77 -17.07 -6.68 -5.30
CA THR A 77 -18.44 -6.25 -5.61
C THR A 77 -18.49 -5.24 -6.74
N LYS A 78 -19.71 -4.96 -7.26
CA LYS A 78 -19.94 -3.93 -8.29
C LYS A 78 -19.58 -2.50 -7.86
N ASN A 79 -19.31 -2.27 -6.57
CA ASN A 79 -18.88 -0.97 -6.05
C ASN A 79 -17.36 -0.77 -6.16
N TRP A 80 -16.60 -1.84 -6.45
CA TRP A 80 -15.17 -1.72 -6.68
C TRP A 80 -14.90 -0.89 -7.92
N LEU A 81 -13.77 -0.20 -7.88
CA LEU A 81 -13.25 0.57 -8.99
C LEU A 81 -12.20 -0.25 -9.73
N ASP A 82 -12.00 0.11 -10.98
CA ASP A 82 -11.06 -0.50 -11.89
C ASP A 82 -10.14 0.60 -12.43
N LEU A 83 -8.83 0.44 -12.17
CA LEU A 83 -7.80 1.20 -12.82
C LEU A 83 -7.40 0.46 -14.09
N TYR A 84 -7.73 1.02 -15.25
CA TYR A 84 -7.53 0.35 -16.53
C TYR A 84 -6.93 1.28 -17.59
N LYS A 85 -6.34 0.67 -18.61
CA LYS A 85 -5.77 1.36 -19.77
C LYS A 85 -6.74 1.31 -20.95
N LYS A 86 -6.98 2.46 -21.59
CA LYS A 86 -7.80 2.58 -22.81
C LYS A 86 -7.19 3.62 -23.76
N GLY A 87 -6.89 3.21 -24.99
CA GLY A 87 -6.32 4.12 -25.99
C GLY A 87 -5.00 4.78 -25.57
N GLY A 88 -4.13 4.05 -24.86
CA GLY A 88 -2.85 4.56 -24.37
C GLY A 88 -2.92 5.39 -23.07
N LYS A 89 -4.12 5.78 -22.64
CA LYS A 89 -4.38 6.56 -21.42
C LYS A 89 -4.92 5.67 -20.30
N TYR A 90 -4.90 6.18 -19.07
CA TYR A 90 -5.36 5.48 -17.87
C TYR A 90 -6.62 6.12 -17.33
N TYR A 91 -7.51 5.29 -16.79
CA TYR A 91 -8.81 5.71 -16.29
C TYR A 91 -9.14 4.99 -15.00
N LEU A 92 -9.87 5.68 -14.12
CA LEU A 92 -10.60 5.07 -13.02
C LEU A 92 -12.07 4.96 -13.40
N GLY A 93 -12.60 3.74 -13.40
CA GLY A 93 -14.01 3.45 -13.70
C GLY A 93 -14.62 2.48 -12.71
N LYS A 94 -15.90 2.18 -12.87
CA LYS A 94 -16.52 1.06 -12.15
C LYS A 94 -15.95 -0.25 -12.67
N ALA A 95 -15.70 -1.20 -11.79
CA ALA A 95 -15.28 -2.53 -12.19
C ALA A 95 -16.39 -3.22 -13.01
N ASP A 96 -16.02 -3.71 -14.19
CA ASP A 96 -16.87 -4.55 -15.03
C ASP A 96 -16.13 -5.87 -15.27
N TYR A 97 -16.61 -6.92 -14.62
CA TYR A 97 -15.91 -8.20 -14.54
C TYR A 97 -16.89 -9.37 -14.50
N ASN A 98 -16.37 -10.56 -14.80
CA ASN A 98 -16.99 -11.83 -14.49
C ASN A 98 -16.00 -12.71 -13.70
N ILE A 99 -16.52 -13.40 -12.68
CA ILE A 99 -15.74 -14.41 -11.96
C ILE A 99 -16.09 -15.77 -12.55
N VAL A 100 -15.07 -16.52 -12.98
CA VAL A 100 -15.21 -17.87 -13.53
C VAL A 100 -14.51 -18.85 -12.60
N ARG A 101 -15.12 -20.01 -12.36
CA ARG A 101 -14.46 -21.10 -11.64
C ARG A 101 -13.61 -21.92 -12.62
N GLY A 102 -12.40 -22.25 -12.21
CA GLY A 102 -11.44 -23.05 -12.97
C GLY A 102 -10.82 -24.15 -12.13
N PHE A 103 -9.81 -24.80 -12.70
CA PHE A 103 -8.97 -25.78 -12.04
C PHE A 103 -7.53 -25.61 -12.55
N SER A 104 -6.57 -25.50 -11.64
CA SER A 104 -5.15 -25.43 -11.95
C SER A 104 -4.59 -26.85 -11.96
N GLU A 105 -4.20 -27.35 -13.14
CA GLU A 105 -3.51 -28.64 -13.26
C GLU A 105 -2.13 -28.63 -12.57
N CYS A 106 -1.54 -27.45 -12.41
CA CYS A 106 -0.22 -27.28 -11.81
C CYS A 106 -0.29 -27.50 -10.29
N SER A 107 -1.22 -26.82 -9.62
CA SER A 107 -1.38 -26.95 -8.17
C SER A 107 -2.36 -28.07 -7.77
N GLY A 108 -3.16 -28.57 -8.70
CA GLY A 108 -4.21 -29.55 -8.43
C GLY A 108 -5.43 -28.96 -7.70
N ASP A 109 -5.60 -27.63 -7.71
CA ASP A 109 -6.66 -26.93 -6.98
C ASP A 109 -7.76 -26.37 -7.87
N SER A 110 -8.96 -26.21 -7.30
CA SER A 110 -9.99 -25.35 -7.88
C SER A 110 -9.56 -23.88 -7.83
N THR A 111 -9.98 -23.08 -8.80
CA THR A 111 -9.58 -21.67 -8.89
C THR A 111 -10.76 -20.73 -9.17
N LYS A 112 -10.59 -19.45 -8.85
CA LYS A 112 -11.49 -18.35 -9.21
C LYS A 112 -10.73 -17.32 -10.03
N ILE A 113 -11.20 -17.06 -11.24
CA ILE A 113 -10.55 -16.18 -12.20
C ILE A 113 -11.37 -14.91 -12.33
N ILE A 114 -10.77 -13.76 -12.01
CA ILE A 114 -11.36 -12.45 -12.25
C ILE A 114 -11.05 -12.03 -13.70
N ASN A 115 -12.05 -12.12 -14.57
CA ASN A 115 -11.96 -11.63 -15.93
C ASN A 115 -12.51 -10.20 -15.99
N SER A 116 -11.63 -9.21 -16.04
CA SER A 116 -12.06 -7.83 -16.31
C SER A 116 -12.39 -7.66 -17.80
N LYS A 117 -13.43 -6.88 -18.09
CA LYS A 117 -13.74 -6.47 -19.47
C LYS A 117 -12.87 -5.33 -19.97
N ASN A 118 -12.18 -4.64 -19.07
CA ASN A 118 -11.20 -3.63 -19.42
C ASN A 118 -9.78 -4.22 -19.40
N ASN A 119 -8.83 -3.50 -19.99
CA ASN A 119 -7.41 -3.79 -19.78
C ASN A 119 -6.98 -3.28 -18.40
N SER A 120 -7.41 -4.00 -17.38
CA SER A 120 -7.25 -3.64 -15.97
C SER A 120 -5.85 -3.88 -15.46
N ILE A 121 -5.44 -2.97 -14.58
CA ILE A 121 -4.17 -3.02 -13.85
C ILE A 121 -4.43 -3.46 -12.43
N LEU A 122 -5.45 -2.85 -11.80
CA LEU A 122 -5.77 -3.10 -10.39
C LEU A 122 -7.24 -2.80 -10.13
N LEU A 123 -7.89 -3.69 -9.37
CA LEU A 123 -9.22 -3.46 -8.82
C LEU A 123 -9.07 -2.93 -7.40
N MET A 124 -9.89 -1.94 -7.02
CA MET A 124 -9.76 -1.24 -5.73
C MET A 124 -11.11 -1.05 -5.05
N ASN A 125 -11.20 -1.43 -3.77
CA ASN A 125 -12.33 -1.11 -2.92
C ASN A 125 -12.20 0.33 -2.40
N SER A 126 -12.49 1.29 -3.28
CA SER A 126 -12.43 2.71 -2.93
C SER A 126 -13.49 3.51 -3.70
N PRO A 127 -14.79 3.21 -3.50
CA PRO A 127 -15.89 3.79 -4.27
C PRO A 127 -15.98 5.32 -4.17
N GLN A 128 -15.31 5.92 -3.19
CA GLN A 128 -15.25 7.36 -2.96
C GLN A 128 -14.34 8.13 -3.92
N LEU A 129 -13.51 7.44 -4.71
CA LEU A 129 -12.58 8.09 -5.63
C LEU A 129 -13.31 8.66 -6.85
N THR A 130 -12.73 9.71 -7.42
CA THR A 130 -13.34 10.40 -8.56
C THR A 130 -13.04 9.65 -9.86
N LEU A 131 -14.07 9.20 -10.56
CA LEU A 131 -13.94 8.51 -11.85
C LEU A 131 -13.40 9.42 -12.96
N GLY A 132 -12.94 8.81 -14.05
CA GLY A 132 -12.50 9.49 -15.29
C GLY A 132 -11.04 9.23 -15.65
N GLU A 133 -10.53 10.03 -16.59
CA GLU A 133 -9.12 9.99 -17.00
C GLU A 133 -8.22 10.39 -15.81
N ILE A 134 -7.09 9.70 -15.68
CA ILE A 134 -6.06 9.98 -14.67
C ILE A 134 -4.86 10.64 -15.36
N GLU A 135 -4.33 11.69 -14.75
CA GLU A 135 -3.04 12.25 -15.13
C GLU A 135 -1.93 11.23 -14.82
N THR A 136 -1.14 10.87 -15.82
CA THR A 136 -0.10 9.85 -15.70
C THR A 136 1.20 10.27 -16.31
N VAL A 137 2.30 9.69 -15.82
CA VAL A 137 3.62 9.80 -16.45
C VAL A 137 3.85 8.60 -17.35
N THR A 138 4.41 8.86 -18.54
CA THR A 138 4.85 7.79 -19.43
C THR A 138 6.09 7.12 -18.85
N ILE A 139 6.01 5.82 -18.58
CA ILE A 139 7.11 5.02 -18.04
C ILE A 139 7.98 4.54 -19.21
N GLY A 140 9.18 5.12 -19.34
CA GLY A 140 10.17 4.67 -20.34
C GLY A 140 10.96 3.44 -19.90
N LYS A 141 10.97 3.12 -18.60
CA LYS A 141 11.69 1.98 -18.02
C LYS A 141 10.96 1.45 -16.79
N LYS A 142 10.69 0.14 -16.76
CA LYS A 142 9.97 -0.51 -15.66
C LYS A 142 10.88 -0.94 -14.50
N LYS A 143 12.05 -1.50 -14.81
CA LYS A 143 13.03 -1.97 -13.83
C LYS A 143 14.01 -0.83 -13.49
N ILE A 144 14.26 -0.60 -12.21
CA ILE A 144 15.27 0.39 -11.75
C ILE A 144 16.37 -0.41 -11.07
N TRP A 145 17.46 -0.70 -11.79
CA TRP A 145 18.54 -1.52 -11.26
C TRP A 145 19.35 -0.78 -10.20
N PRO A 146 20.07 -1.48 -9.30
CA PRO A 146 20.95 -0.83 -8.32
C PRO A 146 21.88 0.21 -8.96
N LYS A 147 22.03 1.37 -8.30
CA LYS A 147 22.78 2.57 -8.75
C LYS A 147 22.08 3.38 -9.84
N GLU A 148 20.97 2.92 -10.41
CA GLU A 148 20.20 3.70 -11.36
C GLU A 148 19.28 4.72 -10.69
N LYS A 149 18.90 5.72 -11.48
CA LYS A 149 17.92 6.75 -11.11
C LYS A 149 16.92 6.89 -12.24
N LEU A 150 15.65 6.93 -11.89
CA LEU A 150 14.57 7.34 -12.79
C LEU A 150 14.07 8.70 -12.34
N LYS A 151 14.28 9.71 -13.19
CA LYS A 151 13.76 11.07 -13.00
C LYS A 151 12.50 11.26 -13.81
N PHE A 152 11.51 11.92 -13.23
CA PHE A 152 10.29 12.30 -13.94
C PHE A 152 9.70 13.58 -13.36
N HIS A 153 8.87 14.23 -14.16
CA HIS A 153 8.09 15.39 -13.75
C HIS A 153 6.65 14.94 -13.54
N PHE A 154 6.04 15.39 -12.45
CA PHE A 154 4.60 15.29 -12.21
C PHE A 154 4.10 16.67 -11.82
N ALA A 155 3.09 17.18 -12.53
CA ALA A 155 2.76 18.59 -12.53
C ALA A 155 4.05 19.47 -12.66
N ASN A 156 4.29 20.38 -11.73
CA ASN A 156 5.43 21.30 -11.75
C ASN A 156 6.61 20.87 -10.85
N LYS A 157 6.71 19.59 -10.51
CA LYS A 157 7.74 19.08 -9.57
C LYS A 157 8.52 17.92 -10.17
N GLU A 158 9.85 17.96 -10.02
CA GLU A 158 10.72 16.82 -10.34
C GLU A 158 10.75 15.85 -9.15
N TYR A 159 10.63 14.56 -9.49
CA TYR A 159 10.79 13.44 -8.58
C TYR A 159 11.92 12.54 -9.09
N THR A 160 12.59 11.87 -8.16
CA THR A 160 13.61 10.87 -8.48
C THR A 160 13.32 9.58 -7.72
N LEU A 161 13.18 8.48 -8.45
CA LEU A 161 13.31 7.14 -7.91
C LEU A 161 14.76 6.67 -8.06
N ARG A 162 15.30 6.03 -7.03
CA ARG A 162 16.67 5.52 -7.03
C ARG A 162 16.72 4.17 -6.35
N ALA A 163 17.45 3.24 -6.94
CA ALA A 163 17.64 1.91 -6.37
C ALA A 163 19.02 1.72 -5.75
N GLU A 164 19.06 0.96 -4.66
CA GLU A 164 20.26 0.35 -4.09
C GLU A 164 20.08 -1.17 -4.04
N GLY A 165 21.19 -1.88 -3.90
CA GLY A 165 21.21 -3.34 -3.80
C GLY A 165 22.58 -3.89 -4.18
N GLN A 166 22.84 -5.12 -3.79
CA GLN A 166 24.03 -5.86 -4.18
C GLN A 166 23.73 -6.69 -5.43
N VAL A 167 24.32 -6.31 -6.55
CA VAL A 167 24.29 -7.11 -7.79
C VAL A 167 25.23 -8.31 -7.62
N LEU A 168 24.68 -9.52 -7.65
CA LEU A 168 25.42 -10.78 -7.52
C LEU A 168 25.89 -11.31 -8.87
N SER A 169 25.05 -11.22 -9.90
CA SER A 169 25.36 -11.60 -11.27
C SER A 169 24.62 -10.68 -12.26
N SER A 170 25.07 -10.69 -13.51
CA SER A 170 24.40 -9.98 -14.61
C SER A 170 24.54 -10.81 -15.88
N GLU A 171 23.41 -11.12 -16.50
CA GLU A 171 23.33 -12.06 -17.60
C GLU A 171 22.46 -11.49 -18.71
N LYS A 172 22.77 -11.86 -19.96
CA LYS A 172 21.91 -11.58 -21.10
C LYS A 172 20.85 -12.67 -21.18
N VAL A 173 19.59 -12.27 -21.11
CA VAL A 173 18.45 -13.17 -21.24
C VAL A 173 17.63 -12.78 -22.47
N TYR A 174 16.97 -13.76 -23.08
CA TYR A 174 16.04 -13.53 -24.16
C TYR A 174 14.63 -13.48 -23.59
N THR A 175 13.94 -12.37 -23.85
CA THR A 175 12.52 -12.18 -23.51
C THR A 175 11.70 -12.09 -24.79
N ASP A 176 10.38 -12.09 -24.66
CA ASP A 176 9.46 -11.83 -25.76
C ASP A 176 9.72 -10.48 -26.45
N ASN A 177 10.37 -9.53 -25.76
CA ASN A 177 10.73 -8.20 -26.27
C ASN A 177 12.17 -8.11 -26.80
N GLY A 178 12.90 -9.24 -26.86
CA GLY A 178 14.29 -9.33 -27.30
C GLY A 178 15.27 -9.57 -26.16
N GLU A 179 16.55 -9.33 -26.45
CA GLU A 179 17.65 -9.48 -25.47
C GLU A 179 17.58 -8.37 -24.41
N GLU A 180 17.55 -8.76 -23.13
CA GLU A 180 17.69 -7.83 -21.99
C GLU A 180 18.81 -8.27 -21.04
N ILE A 181 19.31 -7.34 -20.23
CA ILE A 181 20.20 -7.66 -19.11
C ILE A 181 19.36 -7.93 -17.87
N PHE A 182 19.45 -9.13 -17.35
CA PHE A 182 18.90 -9.51 -16.05
C PHE A 182 19.99 -9.45 -14.98
N GLN A 183 19.66 -8.93 -13.80
CA GLN A 183 20.58 -8.88 -12.66
C GLN A 183 20.00 -9.62 -11.47
N ASN A 184 20.77 -10.56 -10.92
CA ASN A 184 20.43 -11.14 -9.62
C ASN A 184 20.85 -10.15 -8.53
N VAL A 185 19.91 -9.69 -7.71
CA VAL A 185 20.12 -8.62 -6.72
C VAL A 185 19.72 -9.10 -5.31
N LYS A 186 20.52 -8.74 -4.31
CA LYS A 186 20.19 -8.87 -2.88
C LYS A 186 20.06 -7.52 -2.19
N ASN A 187 19.29 -7.48 -1.10
CA ASN A 187 19.07 -6.31 -0.25
C ASN A 187 18.67 -5.09 -1.09
N TYR A 188 17.73 -5.29 -2.00
CA TYR A 188 17.22 -4.25 -2.88
C TYR A 188 16.44 -3.22 -2.07
N LYS A 189 16.66 -1.95 -2.38
CA LYS A 189 15.99 -0.82 -1.74
C LYS A 189 15.60 0.20 -2.77
N LEU A 190 14.37 0.71 -2.68
CA LEU A 190 13.87 1.75 -3.55
C LEU A 190 13.55 3.02 -2.75
N TYR A 191 14.11 4.12 -3.23
CA TYR A 191 14.02 5.43 -2.61
C TYR A 191 13.27 6.39 -3.52
N ILE A 192 12.48 7.29 -2.93
CA ILE A 192 11.85 8.42 -3.61
C ILE A 192 12.34 9.72 -2.99
N SER A 193 12.64 10.70 -3.83
CA SER A 193 12.95 12.07 -3.41
C SER A 193 12.28 13.08 -4.35
N SER A 194 12.22 14.31 -3.89
CA SER A 194 11.81 15.45 -4.71
C SER A 194 12.56 16.69 -4.25
N ASN A 195 12.68 17.73 -5.08
CA ASN A 195 13.55 18.89 -4.79
C ASN A 195 13.38 19.52 -3.41
N ASN A 196 12.17 19.43 -2.82
CA ASN A 196 11.82 20.04 -1.54
C ASN A 196 11.53 19.03 -0.42
N SER A 197 11.90 17.75 -0.60
CA SER A 197 11.62 16.71 0.40
C SER A 197 12.79 15.74 0.51
N PRO A 198 13.15 15.34 1.74
CA PRO A 198 14.24 14.40 1.96
C PRO A 198 13.95 13.07 1.25
N GLU A 199 15.01 12.37 0.90
CA GLU A 199 14.91 11.02 0.35
C GLU A 199 14.20 10.09 1.36
N GLN A 200 13.29 9.28 0.85
CA GLN A 200 12.48 8.34 1.60
C GLN A 200 12.65 6.94 1.01
N LEU A 201 13.11 6.00 1.83
CA LEU A 201 13.00 4.57 1.57
C LEU A 201 11.53 4.14 1.65
N PHE A 202 11.03 3.43 0.65
CA PHE A 202 9.62 3.01 0.62
C PHE A 202 9.38 1.55 0.20
N LEU A 203 10.39 0.86 -0.33
CA LEU A 203 10.33 -0.56 -0.67
C LEU A 203 11.70 -1.19 -0.38
N GLU A 204 11.69 -2.35 0.27
CA GLU A 204 12.87 -3.16 0.58
C GLU A 204 12.55 -4.62 0.28
N GLU A 205 13.45 -5.31 -0.41
CA GLU A 205 13.37 -6.76 -0.65
C GLU A 205 14.74 -7.39 -0.39
N GLU A 206 14.78 -8.45 0.41
CA GLU A 206 16.03 -9.10 0.80
C GLU A 206 16.68 -9.87 -0.36
N SER A 207 15.85 -10.50 -1.20
CA SER A 207 16.27 -11.28 -2.36
C SER A 207 15.10 -11.50 -3.31
N PHE A 208 15.42 -11.95 -4.52
CA PHE A 208 14.46 -12.39 -5.53
C PHE A 208 14.81 -13.81 -5.99
N ASN A 209 13.80 -14.61 -6.30
CA ASN A 209 13.94 -15.88 -7.00
C ASN A 209 13.38 -15.73 -8.43
N ASP A 210 14.28 -15.58 -9.41
CA ASP A 210 13.98 -15.40 -10.83
C ASP A 210 12.91 -14.33 -11.17
N THR A 211 12.90 -13.26 -10.38
CA THR A 211 11.98 -12.13 -10.55
C THR A 211 12.65 -10.80 -10.18
N PHE A 212 11.95 -9.67 -10.38
CA PHE A 212 12.43 -8.35 -9.98
C PHE A 212 11.29 -7.33 -9.82
N VAL A 213 11.55 -6.26 -9.06
CA VAL A 213 10.59 -5.15 -8.90
C VAL A 213 10.39 -4.40 -10.21
N GLU A 214 9.13 -4.21 -10.60
CA GLU A 214 8.73 -3.47 -11.79
C GLU A 214 7.77 -2.31 -11.46
N LEU A 215 8.03 -1.15 -12.04
CA LEU A 215 7.11 -0.01 -11.99
C LEU A 215 5.99 -0.18 -13.02
N PHE A 216 4.75 -0.34 -12.55
CA PHE A 216 3.58 -0.53 -13.40
C PHE A 216 2.84 0.79 -13.70
N PHE A 217 2.85 1.74 -12.76
CA PHE A 217 2.07 2.97 -12.87
C PHE A 217 2.69 4.14 -12.10
N ILE A 218 2.62 5.33 -12.70
CA ILE A 218 2.80 6.62 -12.04
C ILE A 218 1.65 7.53 -12.49
N GLY A 219 0.84 8.03 -11.56
CA GLY A 219 -0.29 8.90 -11.86
C GLY A 219 -1.00 9.41 -10.61
N ASP A 220 -2.08 10.17 -10.78
CA ASP A 220 -2.84 10.75 -9.66
C ASP A 220 -4.21 10.06 -9.52
N ILE A 221 -4.26 8.97 -8.75
CA ILE A 221 -5.42 8.08 -8.63
C ILE A 221 -6.55 8.76 -7.85
N ASP A 222 -6.21 9.55 -6.83
CA ASP A 222 -7.19 10.20 -5.96
C ASP A 222 -7.35 11.71 -6.16
N LYS A 223 -6.70 12.25 -7.20
CA LYS A 223 -6.80 13.63 -7.68
C LYS A 223 -6.28 14.65 -6.67
N ASP A 224 -5.21 14.32 -5.95
CA ASP A 224 -4.54 15.19 -4.98
C ASP A 224 -3.42 16.07 -5.59
N GLY A 225 -3.16 15.93 -6.89
CA GLY A 225 -2.15 16.66 -7.65
C GLY A 225 -0.71 16.17 -7.41
N LYS A 226 -0.52 15.00 -6.80
CA LYS A 226 0.80 14.38 -6.56
C LYS A 226 0.81 12.95 -7.13
N PRO A 227 2.01 12.39 -7.41
CA PRO A 227 2.11 11.06 -7.98
C PRO A 227 1.87 9.96 -6.94
N ASP A 228 0.97 9.06 -7.30
CA ASP A 228 0.76 7.73 -6.76
C ASP A 228 1.51 6.69 -7.61
N PHE A 229 1.72 5.50 -7.03
CA PHE A 229 2.51 4.45 -7.65
C PHE A 229 1.90 3.07 -7.49
N ILE A 230 2.07 2.25 -8.52
CA ILE A 230 1.84 0.81 -8.45
C ILE A 230 3.13 0.11 -8.88
N PHE A 231 3.60 -0.80 -8.03
CA PHE A 231 4.75 -1.65 -8.29
C PHE A 231 4.33 -3.11 -8.29
N GLY A 232 4.79 -3.86 -9.30
CA GLY A 232 4.96 -5.31 -9.19
C GLY A 232 6.21 -5.58 -8.37
N ALA A 233 6.11 -6.40 -7.33
CA ALA A 233 7.18 -6.66 -6.37
C ALA A 233 7.19 -8.14 -5.96
N ASN A 234 7.08 -9.01 -6.95
CA ASN A 234 7.16 -10.45 -6.79
C ASN A 234 8.53 -10.80 -6.17
N ARG A 235 8.54 -11.72 -5.23
CA ARG A 235 9.73 -12.25 -4.56
C ARG A 235 10.14 -13.58 -5.16
N ASP A 236 9.16 -14.31 -5.70
CA ASP A 236 9.33 -15.58 -6.38
C ASP A 236 8.71 -15.53 -7.80
N TYR A 237 9.15 -16.43 -8.68
CA TYR A 237 8.62 -16.55 -10.04
C TYR A 237 7.21 -17.17 -10.06
N GLU A 238 6.84 -17.87 -8.97
CA GLU A 238 5.50 -18.43 -8.72
C GLU A 238 4.58 -17.52 -7.89
N GLU A 239 4.94 -16.23 -7.80
CA GLU A 239 4.16 -15.19 -7.13
C GLU A 239 3.84 -14.03 -8.07
N GLU A 240 2.64 -13.47 -7.96
CA GLU A 240 2.31 -12.15 -8.48
C GLU A 240 1.99 -11.26 -7.27
N ARG A 241 2.73 -10.17 -7.09
CA ARG A 241 2.58 -9.28 -5.94
C ARG A 241 2.55 -7.83 -6.38
N VAL A 242 1.49 -7.12 -6.02
CA VAL A 242 1.28 -5.72 -6.39
C VAL A 242 1.14 -4.86 -5.15
N ILE A 243 1.83 -3.73 -5.13
CA ILE A 243 1.82 -2.76 -4.03
C ILE A 243 1.31 -1.41 -4.52
N LEU A 244 0.29 -0.88 -3.83
CA LEU A 244 -0.27 0.45 -4.07
C LEU A 244 0.29 1.46 -3.06
N TYR A 245 0.86 2.54 -3.58
CA TYR A 245 1.33 3.68 -2.80
C TYR A 245 0.55 4.93 -3.18
N LEU A 246 0.02 5.65 -2.18
CA LEU A 246 -0.64 6.94 -2.40
C LEU A 246 0.12 8.09 -1.76
N SER A 247 0.20 9.22 -2.46
CA SER A 247 0.75 10.50 -1.98
C SER A 247 -0.15 11.13 -0.93
N SER A 248 -1.47 11.09 -1.12
CA SER A 248 -2.45 11.73 -0.23
C SER A 248 -2.46 11.13 1.18
N LYS A 249 -2.01 9.87 1.30
CA LYS A 249 -1.93 9.12 2.56
C LYS A 249 -0.58 9.23 3.24
N ALA A 250 0.37 9.94 2.64
CA ALA A 250 1.68 10.16 3.23
C ALA A 250 1.57 10.95 4.54
N ALA A 251 2.33 10.53 5.55
CA ALA A 251 2.50 11.31 6.77
C ALA A 251 3.16 12.66 6.46
N LYS A 252 2.98 13.66 7.32
CA LYS A 252 3.61 14.98 7.15
C LYS A 252 5.12 14.84 6.93
N GLY A 253 5.61 15.41 5.83
CA GLY A 253 7.03 15.36 5.44
C GLY A 253 7.46 14.08 4.70
N LYS A 254 6.55 13.14 4.44
CA LYS A 254 6.75 11.98 3.56
C LYS A 254 6.12 12.24 2.20
N LEU A 255 6.59 11.53 1.18
CA LEU A 255 6.14 11.71 -0.20
C LEU A 255 4.98 10.76 -0.56
N ILE A 256 5.05 9.52 -0.06
CA ILE A 256 4.07 8.47 -0.32
C ILE A 256 3.92 7.55 0.90
N LYS A 257 2.82 6.80 0.94
CA LYS A 257 2.57 5.73 1.91
C LYS A 257 2.06 4.48 1.18
N LYS A 258 2.55 3.30 1.58
CA LYS A 258 1.94 2.02 1.20
C LYS A 258 0.53 1.96 1.79
N VAL A 259 -0.49 1.89 0.96
CA VAL A 259 -1.90 1.83 1.40
C VAL A 259 -2.49 0.44 1.25
N SER A 260 -1.93 -0.37 0.34
CA SER A 260 -2.41 -1.72 0.09
C SER A 260 -1.34 -2.56 -0.59
N GLU A 261 -1.52 -3.87 -0.50
CA GLU A 261 -0.68 -4.91 -1.08
C GLU A 261 -1.58 -6.12 -1.31
N ALA A 262 -1.46 -6.74 -2.47
CA ALA A 262 -2.10 -8.00 -2.78
C ALA A 262 -1.06 -8.93 -3.43
N ASP A 263 -1.16 -10.21 -3.13
CA ASP A 263 -0.33 -11.24 -3.71
C ASP A 263 -1.16 -12.46 -4.10
N ILE A 264 -0.68 -13.17 -5.11
CA ILE A 264 -1.24 -14.42 -5.61
C ILE A 264 -0.08 -15.39 -5.69
N GLN A 265 -0.17 -16.49 -4.94
CA GLN A 265 0.72 -17.64 -5.11
C GLN A 265 0.10 -18.60 -6.12
N PHE A 266 0.89 -19.02 -7.10
CA PHE A 266 0.51 -20.00 -8.12
C PHE A 266 1.57 -21.10 -8.25
N ASP A 267 2.18 -21.43 -7.12
CA ASP A 267 3.16 -22.51 -6.98
C ASP A 267 2.63 -23.85 -7.46
N CYS A 268 3.57 -24.67 -7.93
CA CYS A 268 3.40 -26.06 -8.33
C CYS A 268 4.40 -26.92 -7.54
#